data_AF-A0A2V8DC25-F1
#
_entry.id   AF-A0A2V8DC25-F1
#
_cell.length_a   1.000
_cell.length_b   1.000
_cell.length_c   1.000
_cell.angle_alpha   90.00
_cell.angle_beta   90.00
_cell.angle_gamma   90.00
#
_symmetry.space_group_name_H-M   'P 1'
#
loop_
_entity.id
_entity.type
_entity.pdbx_description
1 polymer ?
#
loop_
_entity_poly.entity_id
_entity_poly.type
_entity_poly.pdbx_seq_one_letter_code
_entity_poly.pdbx_strand_id
1 'polypeptide(L)'
;MLGNVGGEREQALREYGFNLGITFQLVDDLLDFIGDAASVGKPIGSDLREGKVTLPLIHMLSQANDRDGSRIVRDIIASRNVTDDQWSELLRCLKEHASIDYAYRRAVEFAERAKKPLYAFPPSSERDAL
;
A
#
# COMPACT_ATOMS: atom_id res chain seq x y z
N MET A 1 27.34 3.50 -11.00
CA MET A 1 26.43 4.62 -11.32
C MET A 1 26.88 5.26 -12.62
N LEU A 2 25.97 5.48 -13.59
CA LEU A 2 26.34 5.89 -14.97
C LEU A 2 26.62 7.40 -15.12
N GLY A 3 26.05 8.24 -14.24
CA GLY A 3 26.16 9.70 -14.33
C GLY A 3 27.38 10.33 -13.65
N ASN A 4 28.26 9.52 -13.04
CA ASN A 4 29.46 9.96 -12.31
C ASN A 4 29.21 11.15 -11.34
N VAL A 5 28.14 11.06 -10.54
CA VAL A 5 27.78 12.08 -9.56
C VAL A 5 28.43 11.78 -8.20
N GLY A 6 28.61 12.81 -7.36
CA GLY A 6 29.15 12.62 -6.01
C GLY A 6 28.22 11.80 -5.10
N GLY A 7 28.78 11.16 -4.07
CA GLY A 7 28.08 10.21 -3.19
C GLY A 7 26.81 10.75 -2.52
N GLU A 8 26.73 12.06 -2.26
CA GLU A 8 25.52 12.71 -1.74
C GLU A 8 24.33 12.58 -2.71
N ARG A 9 24.55 12.85 -4.00
CA ARG A 9 23.52 12.74 -5.04
C ARG A 9 23.14 11.29 -5.32
N GLU A 10 24.09 10.37 -5.20
CA GLU A 10 23.81 8.93 -5.31
C GLU A 10 22.87 8.46 -4.20
N GLN A 11 23.17 8.87 -2.95
CA GLN A 11 22.35 8.55 -1.80
C GLN A 11 20.97 9.20 -1.90
N ALA A 12 20.88 10.44 -2.40
CA ALA A 12 19.62 11.11 -2.62
C ALA A 12 18.71 10.35 -3.61
N LEU A 13 19.24 9.88 -4.74
CA LEU A 13 18.46 9.08 -5.70
C LEU A 13 18.07 7.71 -5.14
N ARG A 14 18.93 7.09 -4.32
CA ARG A 14 18.60 5.86 -3.61
C ARG A 14 17.41 6.07 -2.66
N GLU A 15 17.43 7.14 -1.87
CA GLU A 15 16.35 7.47 -0.94
C GLU A 15 15.06 7.83 -1.66
N TYR A 16 15.14 8.59 -2.76
CA TYR A 16 13.99 8.84 -3.64
C TYR A 16 13.37 7.52 -4.12
N GLY A 17 14.17 6.66 -4.76
CA GLY A 17 13.68 5.41 -5.33
C GLY A 17 13.12 4.45 -4.27
N PHE A 18 13.73 4.40 -3.09
CA PHE A 18 13.24 3.57 -1.98
C PHE A 18 11.85 4.03 -1.50
N ASN A 19 11.69 5.32 -1.19
CA ASN A 19 10.42 5.85 -0.71
C ASN A 19 9.33 5.82 -1.80
N LEU A 20 9.70 6.06 -3.06
CA LEU A 20 8.79 5.92 -4.19
C LEU A 20 8.33 4.46 -4.34
N GLY A 21 9.25 3.50 -4.24
CA GLY A 21 8.91 2.07 -4.30
C GLY A 21 7.94 1.65 -3.20
N ILE A 22 8.13 2.13 -1.97
CA ILE A 22 7.18 1.90 -0.88
C ILE A 22 5.82 2.53 -1.18
N THR A 23 5.80 3.77 -1.70
CA THR A 23 4.56 4.44 -2.12
C THR A 23 3.81 3.62 -3.15
N PHE A 24 4.52 3.13 -4.17
CA PHE A 24 3.94 2.32 -5.24
C PHE A 24 3.32 1.04 -4.69
N GLN A 25 4.03 0.31 -3.83
CA GLN A 25 3.50 -0.92 -3.23
C GLN A 25 2.27 -0.65 -2.36
N LEU A 26 2.27 0.42 -1.55
CA LEU A 26 1.12 0.76 -0.71
C LEU A 26 -0.12 1.11 -1.55
N VAL A 27 0.07 1.77 -2.69
CA VAL A 27 -1.03 2.06 -3.62
C VAL A 27 -1.52 0.80 -4.32
N ASP A 28 -0.61 -0.09 -4.77
CA ASP A 28 -0.97 -1.38 -5.37
C ASP A 28 -1.79 -2.25 -4.39
N ASP A 29 -1.33 -2.37 -3.14
CA ASP A 29 -2.05 -3.08 -2.08
C ASP A 29 -3.45 -2.48 -1.82
N LEU A 30 -3.58 -1.15 -1.90
CA LEU A 30 -4.87 -0.46 -1.72
C LEU A 30 -5.85 -0.77 -2.85
N LEU A 31 -5.36 -0.91 -4.09
CA LEU A 31 -6.19 -1.20 -5.26
C LEU A 31 -6.91 -2.56 -5.15
N ASP A 32 -6.38 -3.53 -4.39
CA ASP A 32 -7.06 -4.81 -4.13
C ASP A 32 -8.34 -4.63 -3.28
N PHE A 33 -8.46 -3.53 -2.52
CA PHE A 33 -9.63 -3.25 -1.67
C PHE A 33 -10.61 -2.23 -2.25
N ILE A 34 -10.09 -1.20 -2.93
CA ILE A 34 -10.91 -0.09 -3.46
C ILE A 34 -11.30 -0.28 -4.92
N GLY A 35 -10.62 -1.20 -5.62
CA GLY A 35 -10.85 -1.46 -7.03
C GLY A 35 -12.24 -2.06 -7.25
N ASP A 36 -13.00 -1.46 -8.17
CA ASP A 36 -14.09 -2.18 -8.80
C ASP A 36 -13.49 -3.39 -9.54
N ALA A 37 -14.02 -4.59 -9.29
CA ALA A 37 -13.61 -5.82 -9.97
C ALA A 37 -13.61 -5.65 -11.50
N ALA A 38 -14.52 -4.82 -12.03
CA ALA A 38 -14.58 -4.50 -13.46
C ALA A 38 -13.43 -3.60 -13.95
N SER A 39 -12.89 -2.75 -13.08
CA SER A 39 -11.83 -1.78 -13.41
C SER A 39 -10.42 -2.35 -13.23
N VAL A 40 -10.25 -3.27 -12.27
CA VAL A 40 -8.94 -3.90 -11.96
C VAL A 40 -8.74 -5.21 -12.75
N GLY A 41 -9.81 -5.82 -13.26
CA GLY A 41 -9.74 -7.05 -14.05
C GLY A 41 -9.28 -8.28 -13.25
N LYS A 42 -9.29 -8.19 -11.90
CA LYS A 42 -8.92 -9.26 -10.97
C LYS A 42 -10.12 -9.66 -10.11
N PRO A 43 -10.20 -10.93 -9.67
CA PRO A 43 -11.17 -11.33 -8.67
C PRO A 43 -10.97 -10.55 -7.37
N ILE A 44 -12.07 -10.22 -6.71
CA ILE A 44 -12.08 -9.54 -5.40
C ILE A 44 -11.21 -10.28 -4.38
N GLY A 45 -10.43 -9.53 -3.60
CA GLY A 45 -9.60 -10.04 -2.50
C GLY A 45 -8.52 -11.02 -2.96
N SER A 46 -7.91 -10.74 -4.11
CA SER A 46 -6.94 -11.64 -4.74
C SER A 46 -5.72 -11.85 -3.86
N ASP A 47 -5.20 -10.79 -3.26
CA ASP A 47 -4.04 -10.86 -2.37
C ASP A 47 -4.36 -11.65 -1.10
N LEU A 48 -5.52 -11.40 -0.50
CA LEU A 48 -5.92 -12.11 0.71
C LEU A 48 -6.14 -13.61 0.45
N ARG A 49 -6.68 -13.97 -0.72
CA ARG A 49 -6.83 -15.37 -1.15
C ARG A 49 -5.49 -16.09 -1.29
N GLU A 50 -4.46 -15.37 -1.74
CA GLU A 50 -3.08 -15.85 -1.83
C GLU A 50 -2.38 -15.91 -0.46
N GLY A 51 -3.05 -15.46 0.61
CA GLY A 51 -2.53 -15.42 1.97
C GLY A 51 -1.68 -14.19 2.27
N LYS A 52 -1.69 -13.18 1.39
CA LYS A 52 -1.00 -11.91 1.63
C LYS A 52 -1.86 -11.04 2.55
N VAL A 53 -1.27 -10.64 3.67
CA VAL A 53 -1.88 -9.71 4.61
C VAL A 53 -1.18 -8.36 4.46
N THR A 54 -1.79 -7.47 3.69
CA THR A 54 -1.23 -6.14 3.36
C THR A 54 -1.57 -5.10 4.43
N LEU A 55 -1.02 -3.88 4.30
CA LEU A 55 -1.06 -2.87 5.35
C LEU A 55 -2.49 -2.52 5.88
N PRO A 56 -3.54 -2.41 5.04
CA PRO A 56 -4.90 -2.18 5.55
C PRO A 56 -5.34 -3.27 6.55
N LEU A 57 -5.07 -4.54 6.22
CA LEU A 57 -5.40 -5.67 7.09
C LEU A 57 -4.52 -5.69 8.34
N ILE A 58 -3.20 -5.46 8.21
CA ILE A 58 -2.29 -5.39 9.36
C ILE A 58 -2.76 -4.32 10.35
N HIS A 59 -3.17 -3.14 9.86
CA HIS A 59 -3.68 -2.06 10.72
C HIS A 59 -4.99 -2.44 11.42
N MET A 60 -5.92 -3.08 10.72
CA MET A 60 -7.18 -3.57 11.30
C MET A 60 -6.92 -4.64 12.36
N LEU A 61 -6.09 -5.63 12.05
CA LEU A 61 -5.77 -6.76 12.94
C LEU A 61 -4.98 -6.32 14.18
N SER A 62 -4.28 -5.18 14.14
CA SER A 62 -3.62 -4.62 15.31
C SER A 62 -4.58 -3.93 16.28
N GLN A 63 -5.83 -3.69 15.88
CA GLN A 63 -6.86 -3.16 16.76
C GLN A 63 -7.36 -4.25 17.70
N ALA A 64 -7.09 -4.10 19.01
CA ALA A 64 -7.32 -5.12 20.03
C ALA A 64 -8.75 -5.68 20.14
N ASN A 65 -9.74 -5.02 19.51
CA ASN A 65 -11.15 -5.36 19.62
C ASN A 65 -11.76 -6.01 18.38
N ASP A 66 -11.03 -6.12 17.25
CA ASP A 66 -11.62 -6.63 16.01
C ASP A 66 -11.54 -8.16 15.91
N ARG A 67 -12.41 -8.84 16.67
CA ARG A 67 -12.52 -10.30 16.62
C ARG A 67 -13.14 -10.79 15.31
N ASP A 68 -14.02 -9.99 14.71
CA ASP A 68 -14.75 -10.37 13.51
C ASP A 68 -13.85 -10.30 12.28
N GLY A 69 -13.16 -9.18 12.06
CA GLY A 69 -12.17 -9.03 11.00
C GLY A 69 -11.07 -10.08 11.12
N SER A 70 -10.57 -10.33 12.33
CA SER A 70 -9.57 -11.38 12.60
C SER A 70 -10.05 -12.79 12.22
N ARG A 71 -11.32 -13.11 12.51
CA ARG A 71 -11.91 -14.40 12.15
C ARG A 71 -12.07 -14.51 10.64
N ILE A 72 -12.61 -13.48 9.98
CA ILE A 72 -12.83 -13.48 8.53
C ILE A 72 -11.51 -13.65 7.76
N VAL A 73 -10.48 -12.90 8.13
CA VAL A 73 -9.13 -13.03 7.53
C VAL A 73 -8.61 -14.46 7.66
N ARG A 74 -8.74 -15.07 8.86
CA ARG A 74 -8.31 -16.44 9.10
C ARG A 74 -9.08 -17.45 8.24
N ASP A 75 -10.40 -17.30 8.16
CA ASP A 75 -11.27 -18.19 7.40
C ASP A 75 -10.97 -18.12 5.89
N ILE A 76 -10.73 -16.91 5.36
CA ILE A 76 -10.34 -16.71 3.95
C ILE A 76 -8.98 -17.35 3.66
N ILE A 77 -7.96 -17.11 4.51
CA ILE A 77 -6.62 -17.68 4.31
C ILE A 77 -6.66 -19.21 4.37
N ALA A 78 -7.42 -19.79 5.30
CA ALA A 78 -7.53 -21.24 5.46
C ALA A 78 -8.26 -21.90 4.29
N SER A 79 -9.35 -21.28 3.82
CA SER A 79 -10.16 -21.82 2.71
C SER A 79 -9.62 -21.49 1.32
N ARG A 80 -8.73 -20.48 1.21
CA ARG A 80 -8.31 -19.87 -0.07
C ARG A 80 -9.49 -19.48 -0.94
N ASN A 81 -10.57 -19.04 -0.31
CA ASN A 81 -11.78 -18.61 -0.98
C ASN A 81 -12.34 -17.36 -0.30
N VAL A 82 -12.96 -16.49 -1.10
CA VAL A 82 -13.59 -15.25 -0.62
C VAL A 82 -15.02 -15.26 -1.12
N THR A 83 -16.00 -15.24 -0.21
CA THR A 83 -17.40 -15.00 -0.57
C THR A 83 -17.73 -13.51 -0.53
N ASP A 84 -18.77 -13.10 -1.25
CA ASP A 84 -19.21 -11.69 -1.27
C ASP A 84 -19.62 -11.20 0.12
N ASP A 85 -20.23 -12.06 0.94
CA ASP A 85 -20.60 -11.75 2.32
C ASP A 85 -19.36 -11.55 3.21
N GLN A 86 -18.37 -12.45 3.12
CA GLN A 86 -17.11 -12.31 3.85
C GLN A 86 -16.38 -11.03 3.44
N TRP A 87 -16.37 -10.73 2.15
CA TRP A 87 -15.72 -9.53 1.64
C TRP A 87 -16.41 -8.25 2.10
N SER A 88 -17.74 -8.20 1.99
CA SER A 88 -18.53 -7.05 2.42
C SER A 88 -18.36 -6.77 3.91
N GLU A 89 -18.34 -7.82 4.73
CA GLU A 89 -18.13 -7.71 6.16
C GLU A 89 -16.69 -7.30 6.51
N LEU A 90 -15.69 -7.82 5.78
CA LEU A 90 -14.30 -7.39 5.92
C LEU A 90 -14.11 -5.91 5.58
N LEU A 91 -14.74 -5.42 4.51
CA LEU A 91 -14.73 -4.00 4.14
C LEU A 91 -15.38 -3.13 5.22
N ARG A 92 -16.45 -3.63 5.88
CA ARG A 92 -17.07 -2.94 7.02
C ARG A 92 -16.07 -2.81 8.18
N CYS A 93 -15.39 -3.89 8.56
CA CYS A 93 -14.38 -3.88 9.63
C CYS A 93 -13.21 -2.92 9.30
N LEU A 94 -12.70 -2.98 8.07
CA LEU A 94 -11.66 -2.07 7.57
C LEU A 94 -12.08 -0.60 7.67
N LYS A 95 -13.34 -0.29 7.36
CA LYS A 95 -13.91 1.05 7.45
C LYS A 95 -14.07 1.51 8.89
N GLU A 96 -14.55 0.65 9.79
CA GLU A 96 -14.70 0.96 11.22
C GLU A 96 -13.39 1.34 11.88
N HIS A 97 -12.30 0.73 11.42
CA HIS A 97 -10.95 1.01 11.90
C HIS A 97 -10.18 2.05 11.08
N ALA A 98 -10.82 2.68 10.09
CA ALA A 98 -10.20 3.64 9.15
C ALA A 98 -8.89 3.09 8.54
N SER A 99 -8.83 1.79 8.29
CA SER A 99 -7.59 1.09 7.91
C SER A 99 -7.16 1.37 6.47
N ILE A 100 -8.13 1.56 5.56
CA ILE A 100 -7.86 2.00 4.18
C ILE A 100 -7.28 3.41 4.21
N ASP A 101 -7.91 4.33 4.94
CA ASP A 101 -7.42 5.71 5.10
C ASP A 101 -6.06 5.78 5.77
N TYR A 102 -5.80 4.88 6.73
CA TYR A 102 -4.47 4.74 7.33
C TYR A 102 -3.43 4.38 6.27
N ALA A 103 -3.65 3.31 5.50
CA ALA A 103 -2.71 2.90 4.46
C ALA A 103 -2.52 3.97 3.38
N TYR A 104 -3.59 4.68 3.00
CA TYR A 104 -3.51 5.81 2.07
C TYR A 104 -2.65 6.95 2.61
N ARG A 105 -2.85 7.36 3.88
CA ARG A 105 -1.99 8.37 4.51
C ARG A 105 -0.53 7.94 4.56
N ARG A 106 -0.26 6.66 4.84
CA ARG A 106 1.10 6.12 4.80
C ARG A 106 1.71 6.24 3.40
N ALA A 107 0.96 5.94 2.35
CA ALA A 107 1.42 6.11 0.97
C ALA A 107 1.77 7.57 0.67
N VAL A 108 0.91 8.52 1.04
CA VAL A 108 1.16 9.97 0.88
C VAL A 108 2.41 10.40 1.65
N GLU A 109 2.58 9.95 2.89
CA GLU A 109 3.79 10.26 3.67
C GLU A 109 5.07 9.77 2.99
N PHE A 110 5.07 8.56 2.42
CA PHE A 110 6.22 8.05 1.68
C PHE A 110 6.46 8.80 0.38
N ALA A 111 5.41 9.20 -0.34
CA ALA A 111 5.53 10.02 -1.55
C ALA A 111 6.20 11.36 -1.25
N GLU A 112 5.77 12.03 -0.17
CA GLU A 112 6.37 13.29 0.27
C GLU A 112 7.80 13.10 0.78
N ARG A 113 8.12 11.95 1.40
CA ARG A 113 9.51 11.60 1.75
C ARG A 113 10.37 11.35 0.52
N ALA A 114 9.83 10.79 -0.55
CA ALA A 114 10.56 10.53 -1.79
C ALA A 114 11.02 11.84 -2.45
N LYS A 115 10.17 12.86 -2.47
CA LYS A 115 10.48 14.16 -3.11
C LYS A 115 11.63 14.91 -2.43
N LYS A 116 11.75 14.84 -1.10
CA LYS A 116 12.71 15.65 -0.31
C LYS A 116 14.17 15.46 -0.75
N PRO A 117 14.70 14.23 -0.93
CA PRO A 117 16.05 13.99 -1.45
C PRO A 117 16.35 14.68 -2.79
N LEU A 118 15.35 14.89 -3.65
CA LEU A 118 15.55 15.50 -4.97
C LEU A 118 16.03 16.97 -4.89
N TYR A 119 15.88 17.63 -3.74
CA TYR A 119 16.42 18.99 -3.54
C TYR A 119 17.96 19.06 -3.51
N ALA A 120 18.67 17.92 -3.47
CA ALA A 120 20.11 17.85 -3.71
C ALA A 120 20.50 18.12 -5.19
N PHE A 121 19.51 18.15 -6.08
CA PHE A 121 19.66 18.45 -7.51
C PHE A 121 19.17 19.87 -7.83
N PRO A 122 19.84 20.56 -8.77
CA PRO A 122 19.37 21.87 -9.23
C PRO A 122 17.97 21.75 -9.87
N PRO A 123 17.18 22.83 -9.88
CA PRO A 123 15.92 22.86 -10.62
C PRO A 123 16.10 22.50 -12.10
N SER A 124 15.31 21.54 -12.58
CA SER A 124 15.28 21.12 -13.98
C SER A 124 13.95 20.43 -14.30
N SER A 125 13.65 20.27 -15.60
CA SER A 125 12.49 19.51 -16.06
C SER A 125 12.47 18.07 -15.54
N GLU A 126 13.64 17.45 -15.44
CA GLU A 126 13.79 16.07 -14.98
C GLU A 126 13.52 15.97 -13.48
N ARG A 127 14.01 16.93 -12.68
CA ARG A 127 13.73 16.97 -11.24
C ARG A 127 12.26 17.20 -10.96
N ASP A 128 11.61 18.09 -11.72
CA ASP A 128 10.20 18.44 -11.50
C ASP A 128 9.24 17.34 -12.01
N ALA A 129 9.71 16.45 -12.89
CA ALA A 129 8.95 15.27 -13.35
C ALA A 129 8.97 14.09 -12.36
N LEU A 130 9.87 14.10 -11.38
CA LEU A 130 10.07 13.06 -10.36
C LEU A 130 9.46 13.48 -9.02
#